data_AF-A0A7S1ENA8-F1
#
_entry.id   AF-A0A7S1ENA8-F1
#
_cell.length_a   1.000
_cell.length_b   1.000
_cell.length_c   1.000
_cell.angle_alpha   90.00
_cell.angle_beta   90.00
_cell.angle_gamma   90.00
#
_symmetry.space_group_name_H-M   'P 1'
#
loop_
_entity.id
_entity.type
_entity.pdbx_description
1 polymer ?
#
loop_
_entity_poly.entity_id
_entity_poly.type
_entity_poly.pdbx_seq_one_letter_code
_entity_poly.pdbx_strand_id
1 'polypeptide(L)'
;RMAEGRSDWAGDFSCTACGRKRMTASLFSKKMQEKRRGDLNAPLKCIECVEKAQALEREAAAQKRAQAAASGEGSGGEAHVCSACKEEKPALAFNKTQLNKGEGKQRCQECVAKAETEAANAGKAKLEEEIASAREALKKAEA
;
A
#
# COMPACT_ATOMS: atom_id res chain seq x y z
N ARG A 1 -32.37 -10.45 -27.48
CA ARG A 1 -32.65 -10.85 -26.07
C ARG A 1 -32.94 -12.34 -26.08
N MET A 2 -31.94 -13.19 -25.81
CA MET A 2 -32.09 -14.65 -25.82
C MET A 2 -31.36 -15.29 -24.63
N ALA A 3 -32.05 -16.27 -24.05
CA ALA A 3 -31.62 -17.34 -23.14
C ALA A 3 -31.16 -16.96 -21.71
N GLU A 4 -32.16 -16.90 -20.83
CA GLU A 4 -32.04 -17.26 -19.43
C GLU A 4 -31.55 -18.71 -19.29
N GLY A 5 -30.44 -18.88 -18.57
CA GLY A 5 -29.91 -20.17 -18.14
C GLY A 5 -29.01 -19.96 -16.94
N ARG A 6 -29.61 -19.89 -15.74
CA ARG A 6 -28.84 -19.94 -14.49
C ARG A 6 -28.25 -21.35 -14.36
N SER A 7 -27.05 -21.54 -14.89
CA SER A 7 -26.25 -22.76 -14.70
C SER A 7 -25.68 -22.81 -13.28
N ASP A 8 -26.56 -22.86 -12.27
CA ASP A 8 -26.24 -23.25 -10.89
C ASP A 8 -26.10 -24.78 -10.75
N TRP A 9 -26.14 -25.50 -11.86
CA TRP A 9 -25.99 -26.96 -11.90
C TRP A 9 -24.52 -27.37 -11.81
N ALA A 10 -24.24 -28.36 -10.95
CA ALA A 10 -22.91 -28.96 -10.81
C ALA A 10 -22.47 -29.56 -12.15
N GLY A 11 -21.54 -28.91 -12.85
CA GLY A 11 -21.13 -29.37 -14.18
C GLY A 11 -20.27 -28.39 -14.97
N ASP A 12 -20.51 -27.09 -14.85
CA ASP A 12 -19.92 -26.09 -15.76
C ASP A 12 -18.59 -25.49 -15.27
N PHE A 13 -18.28 -25.61 -13.97
CA PHE A 13 -17.11 -24.97 -13.39
C PHE A 13 -15.95 -25.95 -13.21
N SER A 14 -14.78 -25.57 -13.72
CA SER A 14 -13.52 -26.32 -13.57
C SER A 14 -12.41 -25.43 -13.02
N CYS A 15 -11.75 -25.86 -11.95
CA CYS A 15 -10.61 -25.15 -11.40
C CYS A 15 -9.35 -25.41 -12.24
N THR A 16 -8.77 -24.33 -12.78
CA THR A 16 -7.52 -24.35 -13.55
C THR A 16 -6.28 -24.59 -12.70
N ALA A 17 -6.35 -24.33 -11.38
CA ALA A 17 -5.20 -24.48 -10.48
C ALA A 17 -5.03 -25.91 -9.95
N CYS A 18 -6.11 -26.59 -9.57
CA CYS A 18 -6.07 -27.97 -9.08
C CYS A 18 -6.68 -29.01 -10.03
N GLY A 19 -7.18 -28.60 -11.19
CA GLY A 19 -7.72 -29.51 -12.22
C GLY A 19 -9.09 -30.14 -11.90
N ARG A 20 -9.67 -29.87 -10.72
CA ARG A 20 -11.01 -30.37 -10.35
C ARG A 20 -12.07 -29.86 -11.34
N LYS A 21 -12.85 -30.77 -11.92
CA LYS A 21 -13.91 -30.50 -12.91
C LYS A 21 -15.30 -30.65 -12.28
N ARG A 22 -16.33 -30.12 -12.96
CA ARG A 22 -17.75 -30.24 -12.58
C ARG A 22 -18.04 -29.78 -11.14
N MET A 23 -17.33 -28.74 -10.72
CA MET A 23 -17.51 -28.15 -9.40
C MET A 23 -18.76 -27.27 -9.37
N THR A 24 -19.29 -27.01 -8.18
CA THR A 24 -20.40 -26.09 -7.98
C THR A 24 -19.92 -24.64 -8.04
N ALA A 25 -20.82 -23.71 -8.41
CA ALA A 25 -20.52 -22.28 -8.44
C ALA A 25 -20.04 -21.76 -7.07
N SER A 26 -20.58 -22.30 -5.96
CA SER A 26 -20.26 -21.91 -4.59
C SER A 26 -18.77 -22.04 -4.21
N LEU A 27 -18.01 -22.89 -4.92
CA LEU A 27 -16.58 -23.07 -4.68
C LEU A 27 -15.71 -22.05 -5.41
N PHE A 28 -16.33 -21.06 -6.07
CA PHE A 28 -15.66 -19.98 -6.80
C PHE A 28 -16.22 -18.61 -6.38
N SER A 29 -15.38 -17.58 -6.42
CA SER A 29 -15.82 -16.20 -6.15
C SER A 29 -16.85 -15.72 -7.18
N LYS A 30 -17.88 -14.99 -6.73
CA LYS A 30 -18.92 -14.39 -7.60
C LYS A 30 -18.31 -13.58 -8.74
N LYS A 31 -17.27 -12.79 -8.45
CA LYS A 31 -16.57 -11.97 -9.45
C LYS A 31 -15.92 -12.82 -10.57
N MET A 32 -15.41 -14.00 -10.23
CA MET A 32 -14.83 -14.93 -11.21
C MET A 32 -15.91 -15.63 -12.03
N GLN A 33 -17.06 -15.94 -11.43
CA GLN A 33 -18.21 -16.46 -12.14
C GLN A 33 -18.75 -15.43 -13.14
N GLU A 34 -18.86 -14.16 -12.75
CA GLU A 34 -19.30 -13.07 -13.64
C GLU A 34 -18.34 -12.88 -14.81
N LYS A 35 -17.02 -12.90 -14.56
CA LYS A 35 -16.02 -12.86 -15.62
C LYS A 35 -16.16 -14.05 -16.58
N ARG A 36 -16.39 -15.25 -16.05
CA ARG A 36 -16.60 -16.48 -16.83
C ARG A 36 -17.88 -16.44 -17.67
N ARG A 37 -18.92 -15.72 -17.22
CA ARG A 37 -20.14 -15.48 -18.01
C ARG A 37 -19.87 -14.58 -19.21
N GLY A 38 -18.94 -13.62 -19.10
CA GLY A 38 -18.52 -12.77 -20.21
C GLY A 38 -17.49 -13.45 -21.14
N ASP A 39 -16.67 -14.34 -20.61
CA ASP A 39 -15.62 -15.05 -21.33
C ASP A 39 -15.52 -16.51 -20.85
N LEU A 40 -15.99 -17.45 -21.67
CA LEU A 40 -16.01 -18.89 -21.35
C LEU A 40 -14.62 -19.52 -21.22
N ASN A 41 -13.57 -18.85 -21.70
CA ASN A 41 -12.18 -19.30 -21.57
C ASN A 41 -11.48 -18.67 -20.36
N ALA A 42 -12.15 -17.76 -19.62
CA ALA A 42 -11.56 -17.13 -18.46
C ALA A 42 -11.14 -18.19 -17.42
N PRO A 43 -9.89 -18.10 -16.91
CA PRO A 43 -9.37 -19.06 -15.96
C PRO A 43 -10.12 -18.93 -14.63
N LEU A 44 -10.70 -20.04 -14.19
CA LEU A 44 -11.43 -20.12 -12.94
C LEU A 44 -10.55 -20.83 -11.90
N LYS A 45 -10.42 -20.27 -10.71
CA LYS A 45 -9.68 -20.88 -9.59
C LYS A 45 -10.63 -21.02 -8.41
N CYS A 46 -10.71 -22.22 -7.82
CA CYS A 46 -11.54 -22.43 -6.64
C CYS A 46 -10.99 -21.64 -5.45
N ILE A 47 -11.88 -21.34 -4.50
CA ILE A 47 -11.57 -20.51 -3.31
C ILE A 47 -10.34 -21.07 -2.58
N GLU A 48 -10.30 -22.37 -2.33
CA GLU A 48 -9.15 -23.02 -1.66
C GLU A 48 -7.83 -22.79 -2.39
N CYS A 49 -7.81 -22.82 -3.72
CA CYS A 49 -6.60 -22.58 -4.49
C CYS A 49 -6.19 -21.10 -4.47
N VAL A 50 -7.16 -20.18 -4.41
CA VAL A 50 -6.89 -18.75 -4.25
C VAL A 50 -6.33 -18.46 -2.87
N GLU A 51 -6.91 -19.05 -1.82
CA GLU A 51 -6.44 -18.89 -0.44
C GLU A 51 -5.03 -19.46 -0.25
N LYS A 52 -4.76 -20.65 -0.77
CA LYS A 52 -3.41 -21.25 -0.75
C LYS A 52 -2.39 -20.36 -1.47
N ALA A 53 -2.73 -19.83 -2.64
CA ALA A 53 -1.85 -18.92 -3.37
C ALA A 53 -1.57 -17.65 -2.56
N GLN A 54 -2.60 -17.04 -1.96
CA GLN A 54 -2.43 -15.85 -1.13
C GLN A 54 -1.60 -16.12 0.13
N ALA A 55 -1.75 -17.28 0.76
CA ALA A 55 -0.92 -17.68 1.90
C ALA A 55 0.55 -17.79 1.48
N LEU A 56 0.84 -18.52 0.40
CA LEU A 56 2.19 -18.67 -0.12
C LEU A 56 2.83 -17.32 -0.52
N GLU A 57 2.07 -16.40 -1.13
CA GLU A 57 2.57 -15.06 -1.46
C GLU A 57 2.89 -14.24 -0.20
N ARG A 58 2.07 -14.35 0.84
CA ARG A 58 2.33 -13.68 2.13
C ARG A 58 3.56 -14.27 2.82
N GLU A 59 3.72 -15.58 2.82
CA GLU A 59 4.88 -16.26 3.38
C GLU A 59 6.15 -15.91 2.61
N ALA A 60 6.10 -15.93 1.28
CA ALA A 60 7.23 -15.53 0.45
C ALA A 60 7.62 -14.05 0.65
N ALA A 61 6.64 -13.15 0.81
CA ALA A 61 6.89 -11.75 1.14
C ALA A 61 7.50 -11.58 2.53
N ALA A 62 7.04 -12.34 3.53
CA ALA A 62 7.60 -12.34 4.87
C ALA A 62 9.04 -12.89 4.88
N GLN A 63 9.31 -13.98 4.16
CA GLN A 63 10.65 -14.53 4.00
C GLN A 63 11.59 -13.56 3.29
N LYS A 64 11.15 -12.90 2.21
CA LYS A 64 11.94 -11.85 1.54
C LYS A 64 12.26 -10.69 2.47
N ARG A 65 11.33 -10.28 3.34
CA ARG A 65 11.58 -9.24 4.35
C ARG A 65 12.56 -9.71 5.43
N ALA A 66 12.43 -10.95 5.90
CA ALA A 66 13.33 -11.53 6.88
C ALA A 66 14.75 -11.69 6.32
N GLN A 67 14.88 -12.14 5.06
CA GLN A 67 16.17 -12.24 4.37
C GLN A 67 16.78 -10.85 4.13
N ALA A 68 15.99 -9.86 3.72
CA ALA A 68 16.48 -8.48 3.61
C ALA A 68 16.94 -7.90 4.97
N ALA A 69 16.31 -8.30 6.07
CA ALA A 69 16.72 -7.89 7.42
C ALA A 69 17.97 -8.65 7.89
N ALA A 70 18.14 -9.93 7.53
CA ALA A 70 19.26 -10.77 7.93
C ALA A 70 20.52 -10.55 7.07
N SER A 71 20.36 -10.21 5.79
CA SER A 71 21.47 -9.99 4.87
C SER A 71 22.19 -8.66 5.08
N GLY A 72 21.70 -7.77 5.95
CA GLY A 72 22.46 -6.59 6.39
C GLY A 72 23.05 -5.72 5.27
N GLU A 73 22.51 -5.80 4.05
CA GLU A 73 23.09 -5.15 2.88
C GLU A 73 22.55 -3.72 2.80
N GLY A 74 23.13 -2.89 3.66
CA GLY A 74 22.84 -1.46 3.77
C GLY A 74 23.97 -0.75 4.50
N SER A 75 25.00 -0.36 3.73
CA SER A 75 26.02 0.67 4.02
C SER A 75 26.30 0.93 5.50
N GLY A 76 27.01 0.01 6.15
CA GLY A 76 27.65 0.28 7.43
C GLY A 76 29.04 0.88 7.22
N GLY A 77 29.15 2.18 6.90
CA GLY A 77 30.45 2.86 6.93
C GLY A 77 30.52 4.24 6.30
N GLU A 78 29.63 4.59 5.37
CA GLU A 78 29.66 5.91 4.75
C GLU A 78 29.03 6.96 5.67
N ALA A 79 29.87 7.88 6.14
CA ALA A 79 29.43 9.07 6.84
C ALA A 79 28.78 10.02 5.83
N HIS A 80 27.56 10.46 6.11
CA HIS A 80 26.80 11.36 5.26
C HIS A 80 26.59 12.70 5.96
N VAL A 81 26.79 13.79 5.23
CA VAL A 81 26.60 15.15 5.74
C VAL A 81 25.14 15.57 5.62
N CYS A 82 24.53 15.96 6.75
CA CYS A 82 23.18 16.53 6.76
C CYS A 82 23.17 17.95 6.20
N SER A 83 22.30 18.25 5.23
CA SER A 83 22.20 19.58 4.63
C SER A 83 21.65 20.67 5.58
N ALA A 84 20.99 20.27 6.67
CA ALA A 84 20.34 21.19 7.60
C ALA A 84 21.23 21.51 8.81
N CYS A 85 21.79 20.50 9.49
CA CYS A 85 22.69 20.71 10.63
C CYS A 85 24.19 20.67 10.27
N LYS A 86 24.55 20.25 9.05
CA LYS A 86 25.93 20.12 8.55
C LYS A 86 26.80 19.13 9.33
N GLU A 87 26.19 18.26 10.13
CA GLU A 87 26.88 17.20 10.86
C GLU A 87 27.03 15.94 9.99
N GLU A 88 28.18 15.28 10.11
CA GLU A 88 28.46 13.95 9.58
C GLU A 88 27.83 12.90 10.47
N LYS A 89 26.89 12.13 9.91
CA LYS A 89 26.21 11.05 10.64
C LYS A 89 26.22 9.76 9.81
N PRO A 90 26.17 8.58 10.44
CA PRO A 90 26.09 7.32 9.71
C PRO A 90 24.78 7.22 8.93
N ALA A 91 24.74 6.38 7.90
CA ALA A 91 23.54 6.12 7.08
C ALA A 91 22.29 5.79 7.91
N LEU A 92 22.45 5.16 9.08
CA LEU A 92 21.36 4.86 10.02
C LEU A 92 20.65 6.10 10.58
N ALA A 93 21.34 7.25 10.65
CA ALA A 93 20.77 8.51 11.09
C ALA A 93 19.97 9.23 9.99
N PHE A 94 19.89 8.65 8.78
CA PHE A 94 19.11 9.16 7.66
C PHE A 94 18.00 8.16 7.31
N ASN A 95 16.88 8.66 6.79
CA ASN A 95 15.86 7.79 6.21
C ASN A 95 16.32 7.35 4.81
N LYS A 96 15.97 6.14 4.36
CA LYS A 96 16.30 5.61 3.02
C LYS A 96 15.90 6.58 1.90
N THR A 97 14.75 7.24 2.04
CA THR A 97 14.31 8.28 1.09
C THR A 97 15.21 9.52 1.09
N GLN A 98 15.85 9.86 2.21
CA GLN A 98 16.81 10.96 2.29
C GLN A 98 18.17 10.55 1.72
N LEU A 99 18.64 9.32 2.00
CA LEU A 99 19.87 8.77 1.40
C LEU A 99 19.77 8.73 -0.14
N ASN A 100 18.61 8.36 -0.67
CA ASN A 100 18.35 8.33 -2.11
C ASN A 100 18.35 9.73 -2.80
N LYS A 101 18.29 10.84 -2.05
CA LYS A 101 18.37 12.20 -2.63
C LYS A 101 19.78 12.60 -3.04
N GLY A 102 20.79 11.85 -2.61
CA GLY A 102 22.19 12.13 -2.86
C GLY A 102 22.81 13.11 -1.85
N GLU A 103 24.14 13.14 -1.87
CA GLU A 103 24.96 13.92 -0.95
C GLU A 103 24.73 15.43 -1.14
N GLY A 104 24.73 16.17 -0.03
CA GLY A 104 24.43 17.61 -0.01
C GLY A 104 22.94 18.00 0.00
N LYS A 105 22.02 17.08 -0.30
CA LYS A 105 20.55 17.34 -0.25
C LYS A 105 19.82 16.56 0.83
N GLN A 106 20.48 15.60 1.45
CA GLN A 106 19.95 14.72 2.47
C GLN A 106 19.86 15.41 3.84
N ARG A 107 18.80 15.14 4.61
CA ARG A 107 18.63 15.62 5.99
C ARG A 107 18.56 14.43 6.94
N CYS A 108 19.22 14.55 8.10
CA CYS A 108 19.14 13.53 9.14
C CYS A 108 17.71 13.45 9.70
N GLN A 109 17.39 12.31 10.32
CA GLN A 109 16.06 12.02 10.86
C GLN A 109 15.58 13.11 11.83
N GLU A 110 16.46 13.64 12.67
CA GLU A 110 16.13 14.72 13.61
C GLU A 110 15.74 16.02 12.87
N CYS A 111 16.49 16.41 11.84
CA CYS A 111 16.18 17.61 11.06
C CYS A 111 14.89 17.44 10.23
N VAL A 112 14.59 16.23 9.78
CA VAL A 112 13.31 15.93 9.12
C VAL A 112 12.15 16.03 10.11
N ALA A 113 12.26 15.39 11.28
CA ALA A 113 11.22 15.44 12.31
C ALA A 113 10.95 16.86 12.82
N LYS A 114 12.00 17.69 12.97
CA LYS A 114 11.86 19.11 13.30
C LYS A 114 11.07 19.86 12.22
N ALA A 115 11.47 19.71 10.95
CA ALA A 115 10.79 20.38 9.84
C ALA A 115 9.32 19.94 9.69
N GLU A 116 9.00 18.66 9.91
CA GLU A 116 7.62 18.16 9.89
C GLU A 116 6.79 18.75 11.04
N THR A 117 7.39 18.86 12.24
CA THR A 117 6.73 19.46 13.41
C THR A 117 6.47 20.95 13.19
N GLU A 118 7.44 21.67 12.65
CA GLU A 118 7.30 23.10 12.32
C GLU A 118 6.24 23.34 11.25
N ALA A 119 6.22 22.51 10.20
CA ALA A 119 5.19 22.59 9.16
C ALA A 119 3.79 22.28 9.70
N ALA A 120 3.66 21.29 10.59
CA ALA A 120 2.38 20.96 11.23
C ALA A 120 1.88 22.10 12.12
N ASN A 121 2.76 22.73 12.89
CA ASN A 121 2.41 23.87 13.75
C ASN A 121 2.03 25.10 12.91
N ALA A 122 2.76 25.39 11.83
CA ALA A 122 2.41 26.46 10.91
C ALA A 122 1.06 26.22 10.21
N GLY A 123 0.74 24.97 9.86
CA GLY A 123 -0.55 24.60 9.31
C GLY A 123 -1.70 24.80 10.30
N LYS A 124 -1.52 24.44 11.57
CA LYS A 124 -2.51 24.68 12.64
C LYS A 124 -2.75 26.17 12.88
N ALA A 125 -1.69 26.97 12.94
CA ALA A 125 -1.79 28.41 13.14
C ALA A 125 -2.58 29.08 12.00
N LYS A 126 -2.31 28.71 10.74
CA LYS A 126 -3.04 29.22 9.58
C LYS A 126 -4.53 28.84 9.61
N LEU A 127 -4.84 27.59 9.96
CA LEU A 127 -6.22 27.12 10.07
C LEU A 127 -6.98 27.85 11.18
N GLU A 128 -6.33 28.08 12.33
CA GLU A 128 -6.94 28.80 13.46
C GLU A 128 -7.22 30.27 13.09
N GLU A 129 -6.29 30.94 12.41
CA GLU A 129 -6.48 32.29 11.89
C GLU A 129 -7.63 32.36 10.87
N GLU A 130 -7.70 31.40 9.94
CA GLU A 130 -8.77 31.34 8.95
C GLU A 130 -10.15 31.13 9.61
N ILE A 131 -10.25 30.20 10.57
CA ILE A 131 -11.46 29.96 11.36
C ILE A 131 -11.86 31.19 12.17
N ALA A 132 -10.90 31.89 12.78
CA ALA A 132 -11.17 33.11 13.54
C ALA A 132 -11.71 34.22 12.63
N SER A 133 -11.08 34.45 11.48
CA SER A 133 -11.53 35.44 10.50
C SER A 133 -12.93 35.13 9.95
N ALA A 134 -13.22 33.85 9.68
CA ALA A 134 -14.53 33.41 9.20
C ALA A 134 -15.61 33.62 10.26
N ARG A 135 -15.31 33.35 11.54
CA ARG A 135 -16.23 33.61 12.65
C ARG A 135 -16.53 35.10 12.84
N GLU A 136 -15.53 35.96 12.69
CA GLU A 136 -15.75 37.42 12.74
C GLU A 136 -16.55 37.94 11.55
N ALA A 137 -16.31 37.40 10.34
CA ALA A 137 -17.08 37.75 9.15
C ALA A 137 -18.56 37.36 9.29
N LEU A 138 -18.85 36.17 9.85
CA LEU A 138 -20.23 35.75 10.13
C LEU A 138 -20.91 36.67 11.16
N LYS A 139 -20.24 37.00 12.27
CA LYS A 139 -20.79 37.92 13.28
C LYS A 139 -21.10 39.31 12.73
N LYS A 140 -20.30 39.82 11.79
CA LYS A 140 -20.55 41.11 11.13
C LYS A 140 -21.66 41.04 10.09
N ALA A 141 -21.92 39.88 9.50
CA ALA A 141 -22.99 39.69 8.52
C ALA A 141 -24.36 39.44 9.16
N GLU A 142 -24.39 38.97 10.42
CA GLU A 142 -25.62 38.74 11.19
C GLU A 142 -26.08 39.95 12.02
N ALA A 143 -25.30 41.05 12.04
CA ALA A 143 -25.60 42.30 12.76
C ALA A 143 -26.09 43.40 11.79
#